data_AF-A0A3E1EQ15-F1
#
_entry.id   AF-A0A3E1EQ15-F1
#
_cell.length_a   1.000
_cell.length_b   1.000
_cell.length_c   1.000
_cell.angle_alpha   90.00
_cell.angle_beta   90.00
_cell.angle_gamma   90.00
#
_symmetry.space_group_name_H-M   'P 1'
#
loop_
_entity.id
_entity.type
_entity.pdbx_description
1 polymer ?
#
loop_
_entity_poly.entity_id
_entity_poly.type
_entity_poly.pdbx_seq_one_letter_code
_entity_poly.pdbx_strand_id
1 'polypeptide(L)'
;MAMEEIYIRSESETEARGPFNLEQLVSLADTGQVTAETLFYDATTEQWCAIGSSEELMGQILPQRKKFKIKSKAKVILLNEEGDSSPPITVDEMLAAAEGRTAETAGRQDPTIAMARAAAIGRWAVIFMFLVCAVGELLPASDAVMAMDPMKLLSYPMVLIGAIDLALATLLGLGVVSLYPFVRFRAALGLGFIGFIFWTNGQVMPLLYLAGGSLGLYTCTIFVSYMPVFLAAALGLAGLGAVSWFLIS
;
A
#
# COMPACT_ATOMS: atom_id res chain seq x y z
N MET A 1 -2.32 -27.02 -76.21
CA MET A 1 -2.41 -28.26 -75.42
C MET A 1 -3.88 -28.50 -75.20
N ALA A 2 -4.41 -29.62 -75.69
CA ALA A 2 -5.85 -29.89 -75.73
C ALA A 2 -6.41 -29.94 -74.30
N MET A 3 -7.58 -29.33 -74.07
CA MET A 3 -8.34 -29.58 -72.85
C MET A 3 -8.77 -31.05 -72.87
N GLU A 4 -8.15 -31.89 -72.05
CA GLU A 4 -8.60 -33.26 -71.86
C GLU A 4 -9.92 -33.20 -71.09
N GLU A 5 -11.02 -33.44 -71.81
CA GLU A 5 -12.37 -33.54 -71.27
C GLU A 5 -12.56 -34.95 -70.70
N ILE A 6 -12.62 -35.04 -69.37
CA ILE A 6 -12.69 -36.33 -68.67
C ILE A 6 -14.11 -36.55 -68.16
N TYR A 7 -14.69 -37.69 -68.52
CA TYR A 7 -15.96 -38.15 -67.99
C TYR A 7 -15.71 -39.15 -66.86
N ILE A 8 -16.43 -38.98 -65.75
CA ILE A 8 -16.35 -39.86 -64.59
C ILE A 8 -17.70 -40.50 -64.29
N ARG A 9 -17.69 -41.69 -63.70
CA ARG A 9 -18.88 -42.32 -63.12
C ARG A 9 -18.53 -43.05 -61.83
N SER A 10 -19.48 -43.10 -60.92
CA SER A 10 -19.40 -43.91 -59.71
C SER A 10 -19.52 -45.40 -60.08
N GLU A 11 -18.91 -46.31 -59.31
CA GLU A 11 -19.03 -47.76 -59.57
C GLU A 11 -20.50 -48.25 -59.53
N SER A 12 -21.32 -47.61 -58.69
CA SER A 12 -22.74 -47.91 -58.52
C SER A 12 -23.67 -47.28 -59.56
N GLU A 13 -23.17 -46.37 -60.41
CA GLU A 13 -23.99 -45.56 -61.32
C GLU A 13 -23.58 -45.78 -62.79
N THR A 14 -24.57 -45.96 -63.65
CA THR A 14 -24.36 -46.13 -65.10
C THR A 14 -24.35 -44.81 -65.86
N GLU A 15 -24.68 -43.69 -65.22
CA GLU A 15 -24.70 -42.36 -65.82
C GLU A 15 -23.31 -41.71 -65.74
N ALA A 16 -22.82 -41.25 -66.89
CA ALA A 16 -21.56 -40.53 -66.98
C ALA A 16 -21.76 -39.06 -66.60
N ARG A 17 -20.92 -38.55 -65.69
CA ARG A 17 -20.87 -37.14 -65.29
C ARG A 17 -19.67 -36.48 -65.96
N GLY A 18 -19.89 -35.33 -66.60
CA GLY A 18 -18.84 -34.57 -67.28
C GLY A 18 -19.38 -33.77 -68.47
N PRO A 19 -18.49 -33.12 -69.24
CA PRO A 19 -17.02 -33.22 -69.15
C PRO A 19 -16.43 -32.39 -68.01
N PHE A 20 -15.43 -32.93 -67.32
CA PHE A 20 -14.63 -32.21 -66.33
C PHE A 20 -13.21 -31.97 -66.85
N ASN A 21 -12.61 -30.86 -66.45
CA ASN A 21 -11.18 -30.66 -66.62
C ASN A 21 -10.40 -31.23 -65.41
N LEU A 22 -9.08 -31.34 -65.54
CA LEU A 22 -8.22 -31.92 -64.50
C LEU A 22 -8.30 -31.16 -63.17
N GLU A 23 -8.37 -29.82 -63.20
CA GLU A 23 -8.50 -28.98 -61.99
C GLU A 23 -9.84 -29.19 -61.25
N GLN A 24 -10.94 -29.37 -62.00
CA GLN A 24 -12.25 -29.68 -61.46
C GLN A 24 -12.26 -31.06 -60.82
N LEU A 25 -11.57 -32.05 -61.40
CA LEU A 25 -11.44 -33.37 -60.80
C LEU A 25 -10.64 -33.35 -59.49
N VAL A 26 -9.58 -32.53 -59.41
CA VAL A 26 -8.85 -32.31 -58.15
C VAL A 26 -9.76 -31.72 -57.07
N SER A 27 -10.58 -30.72 -57.43
CA SER A 27 -11.55 -30.12 -56.50
C SER A 27 -12.64 -31.11 -56.05
N LEU A 28 -13.12 -31.96 -56.96
CA LEU A 28 -14.08 -33.02 -56.63
C LEU A 28 -13.44 -34.14 -55.77
N ALA A 29 -12.15 -34.40 -55.93
CA ALA A 29 -11.41 -35.32 -55.06
C ALA A 29 -11.19 -34.72 -53.66
N ASP A 30 -10.87 -33.43 -53.54
CA ASP A 30 -10.73 -32.75 -52.24
C ASP A 30 -12.03 -32.69 -51.44
N THR A 31 -13.18 -32.62 -52.13
CA THR A 31 -14.52 -32.70 -51.51
C THR A 31 -14.98 -34.14 -51.24
N GLY A 32 -14.18 -35.14 -51.60
CA GLY A 32 -14.45 -36.57 -51.35
C GLY A 32 -15.48 -37.20 -52.28
N GLN A 33 -15.86 -36.53 -53.38
CA GLN A 33 -16.79 -37.06 -54.37
C GLN A 33 -16.11 -37.96 -55.42
N VAL A 34 -14.79 -37.84 -55.57
CA VAL A 34 -13.97 -38.70 -56.44
C VAL A 34 -13.00 -39.49 -55.57
N THR A 35 -13.06 -40.81 -55.68
CA THR A 35 -12.21 -41.77 -54.96
C THR A 35 -11.36 -42.57 -55.96
N ALA A 36 -10.36 -43.32 -55.47
CA ALA A 36 -9.53 -44.18 -56.32
C ALA A 36 -10.34 -45.25 -57.10
N GLU A 37 -11.55 -45.56 -56.63
CA GLU A 37 -12.48 -46.53 -57.22
C GLU A 37 -13.40 -45.89 -58.27
N THR A 38 -13.41 -44.55 -58.38
CA THR A 38 -14.20 -43.85 -59.40
C THR A 38 -13.65 -44.18 -60.79
N LEU A 39 -14.56 -44.46 -61.74
CA LEU A 39 -14.21 -44.86 -63.10
C LEU A 39 -14.13 -43.62 -63.99
N PHE A 40 -13.08 -43.51 -64.79
CA PHE A 40 -12.95 -42.51 -65.85
C PHE A 40 -13.02 -43.18 -67.22
N TYR A 41 -13.51 -42.46 -68.22
CA TYR A 41 -13.54 -42.94 -69.60
C TYR A 41 -12.19 -42.72 -70.28
N ASP A 42 -11.53 -43.79 -70.72
CA ASP A 42 -10.30 -43.71 -71.51
C ASP A 42 -10.63 -43.75 -73.01
N ALA A 43 -10.39 -42.64 -73.69
CA ALA A 43 -10.65 -42.48 -75.13
C ALA A 43 -9.76 -43.37 -76.02
N THR A 44 -8.65 -43.90 -75.48
CA THR A 44 -7.70 -44.73 -76.24
C THR A 44 -8.14 -46.19 -76.29
N THR A 45 -8.79 -46.66 -75.23
CA THR A 45 -9.23 -48.06 -75.07
C THR A 45 -10.74 -48.23 -75.17
N GLU A 46 -11.50 -47.13 -75.26
CA GLU A 46 -12.97 -47.06 -75.28
C GLU A 46 -13.61 -47.79 -74.08
N GLN A 47 -12.92 -47.82 -72.94
CA GLN A 47 -13.33 -48.54 -71.74
C GLN A 47 -13.30 -47.64 -70.50
N TRP A 48 -14.13 -48.01 -69.52
CA TRP A 48 -14.18 -47.37 -68.22
C TRP A 48 -13.13 -47.99 -67.31
N CYS A 49 -12.09 -47.22 -67.01
CA CYS A 49 -10.98 -47.64 -66.18
C CYS A 49 -11.06 -46.95 -64.82
N ALA A 50 -10.72 -47.66 -63.73
CA ALA A 50 -10.62 -47.01 -62.43
C ALA A 50 -9.48 -45.99 -62.43
N ILE A 51 -9.68 -44.84 -61.78
CA ILE A 51 -8.62 -43.83 -61.56
C ILE A 51 -7.45 -44.47 -60.80
N GLY A 52 -7.73 -45.51 -60.00
CA GLY A 52 -6.75 -46.36 -59.35
C GLY A 52 -5.75 -47.07 -60.27
N SER A 53 -6.13 -47.32 -61.52
CA SER A 53 -5.37 -48.14 -62.47
C SER A 53 -4.35 -47.34 -63.29
N SER A 54 -4.46 -46.00 -63.31
CA SER A 54 -3.54 -45.10 -64.02
C SER A 54 -2.70 -44.29 -63.02
N GLU A 55 -1.41 -44.62 -62.95
CA GLU A 55 -0.47 -44.00 -62.00
C GLU A 55 -0.29 -42.49 -62.25
N GLU A 56 -0.42 -42.05 -63.50
CA GLU A 56 -0.35 -40.64 -63.90
C GLU A 56 -1.54 -39.79 -63.42
N LEU A 57 -2.77 -40.31 -63.52
CA LEU A 57 -3.99 -39.58 -63.08
C LEU A 57 -4.15 -39.65 -61.57
N MET A 58 -3.78 -40.77 -60.93
CA MET A 58 -3.79 -40.88 -59.47
C MET A 58 -2.83 -39.88 -58.82
N GLY A 59 -1.62 -39.73 -59.36
CA GLY A 59 -0.62 -38.79 -58.82
C GLY A 59 -1.05 -37.32 -58.91
N GLN A 60 -1.86 -36.97 -59.91
CA GLN A 60 -2.36 -35.61 -60.13
C GLN A 60 -3.64 -35.30 -59.35
N ILE A 61 -4.58 -36.25 -59.26
CA ILE A 61 -5.90 -36.05 -58.62
C ILE A 61 -5.85 -36.32 -57.10
N LEU A 62 -5.06 -37.31 -56.67
CA LEU A 62 -4.97 -37.75 -55.27
C LEU A 62 -3.49 -37.82 -54.81
N PRO A 63 -2.78 -36.67 -54.71
CA PRO A 63 -1.40 -36.67 -54.25
C PRO A 63 -1.31 -37.22 -52.81
N GLN A 64 -0.45 -38.21 -52.58
CA GLN A 64 -0.27 -38.82 -51.26
C GLN A 64 0.14 -37.76 -50.22
N ARG A 65 -0.79 -37.36 -49.35
CA ARG A 65 -0.59 -36.32 -48.34
C ARG A 65 0.53 -36.74 -47.39
N LYS A 66 1.75 -36.22 -47.60
CA LYS A 66 2.90 -36.42 -46.73
C LYS A 66 2.61 -35.76 -45.38
N LYS A 67 2.45 -36.55 -44.32
CA LYS A 67 2.22 -36.04 -42.96
C LYS A 67 3.41 -35.19 -42.50
N PHE A 68 3.26 -33.87 -42.53
CA PHE A 68 4.24 -32.97 -41.94
C PHE A 68 4.14 -33.04 -40.41
N LYS A 69 5.22 -33.49 -39.75
CA LYS A 69 5.34 -33.41 -38.29
C LYS A 69 5.84 -32.03 -37.92
N ILE A 70 4.96 -31.19 -37.36
CA ILE A 70 5.34 -29.90 -36.77
C ILE A 70 6.21 -30.18 -35.54
N LYS A 71 7.43 -29.63 -35.50
CA LYS A 71 8.28 -29.69 -34.29
C LYS A 71 7.66 -28.80 -33.21
N SER A 72 7.00 -29.40 -32.23
CA SER A 72 6.53 -28.74 -31.02
C SER A 72 7.73 -28.36 -30.14
N LYS A 73 8.29 -27.16 -30.34
CA LYS A 73 9.09 -26.40 -29.34
C LYS A 73 9.53 -25.07 -29.95
N ALA A 74 8.56 -24.19 -30.24
CA ALA A 74 8.81 -22.77 -30.11
C ALA A 74 8.15 -22.37 -28.79
N LYS A 75 8.96 -22.03 -27.78
CA LYS A 75 8.46 -21.43 -26.55
C LYS A 75 8.02 -20.01 -26.94
N VAL A 76 6.78 -19.89 -27.41
CA VAL A 76 6.15 -18.59 -27.61
C VAL A 76 5.96 -18.03 -26.20
N ILE A 77 6.76 -17.02 -25.85
CA ILE A 77 6.54 -16.26 -24.62
C ILE A 77 5.26 -15.48 -24.87
N LEU A 78 4.14 -16.01 -24.38
CA LEU A 78 2.90 -15.26 -24.31
C LEU A 78 3.09 -14.22 -23.21
N LEU A 79 2.89 -12.93 -23.52
CA LEU A 79 2.93 -11.86 -22.49
C LEU A 79 1.86 -12.02 -21.40
N ASN A 80 0.90 -12.93 -21.60
CA ASN A 80 -0.14 -13.30 -20.65
C ASN A 80 0.09 -14.70 -20.07
N GLU A 81 1.32 -15.05 -19.70
CA GLU A 81 1.44 -16.07 -18.66
C GLU A 81 0.86 -15.46 -17.38
N GLU A 82 -0.22 -16.05 -16.84
CA GLU A 82 -0.69 -15.84 -15.47
C GLU A 82 0.37 -16.37 -14.49
N GLY A 83 1.55 -15.77 -14.55
CA GLY A 83 2.68 -15.99 -13.67
C GLY A 83 2.55 -15.10 -12.46
N ASP A 84 1.48 -15.26 -11.70
CA ASP A 84 1.53 -15.16 -10.24
C ASP A 84 0.19 -15.68 -9.71
N SER A 85 0.25 -16.79 -8.97
CA SER A 85 -0.85 -17.24 -8.12
C SER A 85 -0.96 -16.31 -6.91
N SER A 86 -0.98 -15.00 -7.15
CA SER A 86 -1.23 -14.02 -6.10
C SER A 86 -2.66 -14.30 -5.61
N PRO A 87 -2.84 -14.59 -4.31
CA PRO A 87 -4.17 -14.85 -3.77
C PRO A 87 -5.10 -13.69 -4.15
N PRO A 88 -6.41 -13.97 -4.35
CA PRO A 88 -7.37 -12.91 -4.65
C PRO A 88 -7.27 -11.83 -3.59
N ILE A 89 -7.03 -10.59 -4.03
CA ILE A 89 -6.86 -9.43 -3.17
C ILE A 89 -8.08 -9.31 -2.25
N THR A 90 -7.83 -9.35 -0.95
CA THR A 90 -8.86 -9.19 0.07
C THR A 90 -9.26 -7.71 0.19
N VAL A 91 -10.47 -7.44 0.69
CA VAL A 91 -10.92 -6.05 0.93
C VAL A 91 -9.96 -5.32 1.88
N ASP A 92 -9.40 -6.02 2.85
CA ASP A 92 -8.41 -5.46 3.79
C ASP A 92 -7.12 -5.07 3.07
N GLU A 93 -6.66 -5.84 2.10
CA GLU A 93 -5.52 -5.49 1.25
C GLU A 93 -5.84 -4.32 0.31
N MET A 94 -7.07 -4.24 -0.21
CA MET A 94 -7.52 -3.07 -0.99
C MET A 94 -7.49 -1.80 -0.13
N LEU A 95 -8.01 -1.86 1.10
CA LEU A 95 -8.02 -0.73 2.03
C LEU A 95 -6.60 -0.37 2.47
N ALA A 96 -5.75 -1.37 2.78
CA ALA A 96 -4.36 -1.15 3.11
C ALA A 96 -3.59 -0.50 1.95
N ALA A 97 -3.83 -0.91 0.71
CA ALA A 97 -3.21 -0.31 -0.46
C ALA A 97 -3.64 1.15 -0.63
N ALA A 98 -4.93 1.45 -0.43
CA ALA A 98 -5.48 2.81 -0.47
C ALA A 98 -4.93 3.72 0.64
N GLU A 99 -4.70 3.17 1.84
CA GLU A 99 -4.08 3.88 2.96
C GLU A 99 -2.54 3.94 2.88
N GLY A 100 -1.93 3.41 1.81
CA GLY A 100 -0.47 3.43 1.63
C GLY A 100 0.27 2.39 2.48
N ARG A 101 -0.40 1.39 3.04
CA ARG A 101 0.17 0.42 4.01
C ARG A 101 0.72 -0.86 3.38
N THR A 102 0.72 -0.99 2.04
CA THR A 102 1.34 -2.13 1.34
C THR A 102 2.79 -1.82 0.95
N ALA A 103 3.58 -2.86 0.66
CA ALA A 103 4.97 -2.69 0.25
C ALA A 103 5.13 -1.79 -0.99
N GLU A 104 4.14 -1.81 -1.90
CA GLU A 104 4.13 -0.99 -3.11
C GLU A 104 3.68 0.46 -2.87
N THR A 105 2.83 0.72 -1.87
CA THR A 105 2.24 2.05 -1.61
C THR A 105 2.81 2.75 -0.39
N ALA A 106 3.75 2.13 0.35
CA ALA A 106 4.43 2.68 1.52
C ALA A 106 5.03 4.07 1.32
N GLY A 107 5.57 4.35 0.14
CA GLY A 107 6.13 5.67 -0.22
C GLY A 107 5.09 6.75 -0.53
N ARG A 108 3.79 6.41 -0.57
CA ARG A 108 2.68 7.30 -0.91
C ARG A 108 1.74 7.59 0.26
N GLN A 109 2.11 7.19 1.48
CA GLN A 109 1.33 7.53 2.68
C GLN A 109 1.26 9.04 2.88
N ASP A 110 0.11 9.51 3.34
CA ASP A 110 -0.06 10.90 3.72
C ASP A 110 0.82 11.23 4.95
N PRO A 111 1.82 12.13 4.83
CA PRO A 111 2.68 12.50 5.94
C PRO A 111 1.91 13.12 7.12
N THR A 112 0.72 13.66 6.88
CA THR A 112 -0.12 14.25 7.94
C THR A 112 -0.56 13.23 8.98
N ILE A 113 -0.71 11.95 8.61
CA ILE A 113 -1.08 10.87 9.54
C ILE A 113 0.06 10.63 10.54
N ALA A 114 1.30 10.56 10.04
CA ALA A 114 2.47 10.42 10.90
C ALA A 114 2.65 11.65 11.79
N MET A 115 2.42 12.85 11.24
CA MET A 115 2.48 14.11 12.00
C MET A 115 1.43 14.17 13.12
N ALA A 116 0.20 13.74 12.84
CA ALA A 116 -0.87 13.69 13.83
C ALA A 116 -0.55 12.72 14.99
N ARG A 117 0.01 11.55 14.68
CA ARG A 117 0.47 10.58 15.69
C ARG A 117 1.62 11.13 16.54
N ALA A 118 2.62 11.74 15.91
CA ALA A 118 3.72 12.38 16.63
C ALA A 118 3.21 13.51 17.54
N ALA A 119 2.31 14.36 17.04
CA ALA A 119 1.70 15.42 17.84
C ALA A 119 0.86 14.86 19.01
N ALA A 120 0.19 13.72 18.84
CA ALA A 120 -0.53 13.06 19.93
C ALA A 120 0.41 12.57 21.03
N ILE A 121 1.57 12.02 20.69
CA ILE A 121 2.62 11.65 21.66
C ILE A 121 3.10 12.90 22.41
N GLY A 122 3.39 13.98 21.68
CA GLY A 122 3.78 15.26 22.28
C GLY A 122 2.74 15.80 23.26
N ARG A 123 1.45 15.73 22.89
CA ARG A 123 0.33 16.13 23.77
C ARG A 123 0.32 15.32 25.07
N TRP A 124 0.43 13.99 24.99
CA TRP A 124 0.48 13.14 26.18
C TRP A 124 1.70 13.45 27.05
N ALA A 125 2.87 13.68 26.46
CA ALA A 125 4.06 14.08 27.20
C ALA A 125 3.85 15.41 27.95
N VAL A 126 3.26 16.42 27.31
CA VAL A 126 2.93 17.70 27.94
C VAL A 126 1.95 17.53 29.11
N ILE A 127 0.96 16.65 28.99
CA ILE A 127 0.03 16.34 30.10
C ILE A 127 0.82 15.77 31.29
N PHE A 128 1.68 14.77 31.05
CA PHE A 128 2.50 14.20 32.11
C PHE A 128 3.45 15.22 32.75
N MET A 129 4.06 16.10 31.94
CA MET A 129 4.89 17.19 32.46
C MET A 129 4.11 18.11 33.39
N PHE A 130 2.89 18.51 33.03
CA PHE A 130 2.05 19.34 33.89
C PHE A 130 1.63 18.64 35.17
N LEU A 131 1.33 17.33 35.12
CA LEU A 131 1.05 16.56 36.34
C LEU A 131 2.26 16.56 37.28
N VAL A 132 3.46 16.38 36.73
CA VAL A 132 4.71 16.38 37.51
C VAL A 132 5.00 17.77 38.10
N CYS A 133 4.79 18.85 37.34
CA CYS A 133 4.89 20.22 37.85
C CYS A 133 3.89 20.49 38.97
N ALA A 134 2.62 20.14 38.76
CA ALA A 134 1.58 20.31 39.77
C ALA A 134 1.92 19.60 41.08
N VAL A 135 2.46 18.38 41.00
CA VAL A 135 2.93 17.64 42.18
C VAL A 135 4.05 18.41 42.90
N GLY A 136 5.05 18.89 42.16
CA GLY A 136 6.18 19.64 42.74
C GLY A 136 5.80 21.00 43.32
N GLU A 137 4.80 21.65 42.76
CA GLU A 137 4.37 22.99 43.18
C GLU A 137 3.31 22.95 44.30
N LEU A 138 2.50 21.89 44.38
CA LEU A 138 1.44 21.75 45.38
C LEU A 138 1.91 21.04 46.65
N LEU A 139 2.72 19.98 46.55
CA LEU A 139 3.08 19.16 47.70
C LEU A 139 3.84 19.90 48.82
N PRO A 140 4.80 20.82 48.52
CA PRO A 140 5.52 21.53 49.58
C PRO A 140 4.62 22.38 50.48
N ALA A 141 3.41 22.73 50.02
CA ALA A 141 2.40 23.48 50.76
C ALA A 141 1.14 22.64 51.04
N SER A 142 1.29 21.32 51.22
CA SER A 142 0.17 20.39 51.43
C SER A 142 -0.76 20.82 52.56
N ASP A 143 -0.23 21.36 53.64
CA ASP A 143 -1.02 21.81 54.80
C ASP A 143 -1.95 22.98 54.42
N ALA A 144 -1.46 23.90 53.59
CA ALA A 144 -2.26 25.03 53.11
C ALA A 144 -3.33 24.57 52.10
N VAL A 145 -2.98 23.60 51.24
CA VAL A 145 -3.93 23.01 50.27
C VAL A 145 -5.05 22.25 50.99
N MET A 146 -4.71 21.44 51.99
CA MET A 146 -5.69 20.66 52.76
C MET A 146 -6.59 21.53 53.64
N ALA A 147 -6.08 22.68 54.10
CA ALA A 147 -6.87 23.64 54.88
C ALA A 147 -7.95 24.36 54.04
N MET A 148 -7.83 24.37 52.70
CA MET A 148 -8.73 25.06 51.77
C MET A 148 -9.06 26.51 52.15
N ASP A 149 -8.11 27.20 52.79
CA ASP A 149 -8.25 28.59 53.21
C ASP A 149 -7.71 29.52 52.11
N PRO A 150 -8.56 30.32 51.45
CA PRO A 150 -8.14 31.21 50.35
C PRO A 150 -7.04 32.19 50.75
N MET A 151 -7.02 32.65 52.01
CA MET A 151 -6.03 33.61 52.49
C MET A 151 -4.66 32.96 52.68
N LYS A 152 -4.62 31.70 53.11
CA LYS A 152 -3.38 30.93 53.22
C LYS A 152 -2.84 30.55 51.85
N LEU A 153 -3.71 30.16 50.91
CA LEU A 153 -3.32 29.81 49.55
C LEU A 153 -2.64 30.98 48.82
N LEU A 154 -3.11 32.22 49.03
CA LEU A 154 -2.49 33.41 48.45
C LEU A 154 -1.05 33.65 48.93
N SER A 155 -0.69 33.13 50.10
CA SER A 155 0.66 33.25 50.65
C SER A 155 1.66 32.30 49.97
N TYR A 156 1.17 31.32 49.19
CA TYR A 156 1.98 30.34 48.47
C TYR A 156 1.77 30.51 46.95
N PRO A 157 2.48 31.44 46.29
CA PRO A 157 2.26 31.72 44.86
C PRO A 157 2.48 30.49 43.96
N MET A 158 3.33 29.54 44.37
CA MET A 158 3.53 28.28 43.64
C MET A 158 2.26 27.41 43.60
N VAL A 159 1.43 27.43 44.64
CA VAL A 159 0.19 26.63 44.69
C VAL A 159 -0.79 27.07 43.61
N LEU A 160 -0.86 28.38 43.34
CA LEU A 160 -1.68 28.91 42.25
C LEU A 160 -1.20 28.39 40.89
N ILE A 161 0.11 28.34 40.68
CA ILE A 161 0.71 27.85 39.44
C ILE A 161 0.43 26.34 39.29
N GLY A 162 0.57 25.56 40.37
CA GLY A 162 0.29 24.12 40.34
C GLY A 162 -1.18 23.81 40.05
N ALA A 163 -2.10 24.65 40.55
CA ALA A 163 -3.52 24.54 40.23
C ALA A 163 -3.80 24.86 38.74
N ILE A 164 -3.12 25.86 38.17
CA ILE A 164 -3.20 26.16 36.73
C ILE A 164 -2.66 24.99 35.91
N ASP A 165 -1.57 24.35 36.34
CA ASP A 165 -1.00 23.20 35.65
C ASP A 165 -1.95 21.99 35.64
N LEU A 166 -2.65 21.71 36.75
CA LEU A 166 -3.71 20.70 36.77
C LEU A 166 -4.86 21.03 35.83
N ALA A 167 -5.29 22.29 35.78
CA ALA A 167 -6.34 22.73 34.87
C ALA A 167 -5.90 22.55 33.40
N LEU A 168 -4.68 22.96 33.05
CA LEU A 168 -4.12 22.77 31.72
C LEU A 168 -3.98 21.30 31.35
N ALA A 169 -3.46 20.45 32.25
CA ALA A 169 -3.36 19.01 32.06
C ALA A 169 -4.72 18.38 31.75
N THR A 170 -5.76 18.77 32.51
CA THR A 170 -7.12 18.28 32.33
C THR A 170 -7.70 18.69 30.98
N LEU A 171 -7.61 19.97 30.62
CA LEU A 171 -8.14 20.49 29.35
C LEU A 171 -7.40 19.89 28.14
N LEU A 172 -6.09 19.68 28.24
CA LEU A 172 -5.30 18.99 27.22
C LEU A 172 -5.67 17.50 27.12
N GLY A 173 -5.93 16.84 28.24
CA GLY A 173 -6.44 15.47 28.30
C GLY A 173 -7.80 15.31 27.61
N LEU A 174 -8.68 16.31 27.76
CA LEU A 174 -9.96 16.41 27.03
C LEU A 174 -9.78 16.75 25.54
N GLY A 175 -8.56 17.05 25.09
CA GLY A 175 -8.25 17.30 23.69
C GLY A 175 -8.34 18.76 23.24
N VAL A 176 -8.39 19.72 24.17
CA VAL A 176 -8.45 21.16 23.86
C VAL A 176 -7.07 21.67 23.43
N VAL A 177 -6.68 21.40 22.19
CA VAL A 177 -5.36 21.79 21.63
C VAL A 177 -5.21 23.28 21.33
N SER A 178 -6.31 24.04 21.32
CA SER A 178 -6.29 25.50 21.20
C SER A 178 -5.57 26.20 22.36
N LEU A 179 -5.31 25.48 23.45
CA LEU A 179 -4.58 25.97 24.62
C LEU A 179 -3.05 25.92 24.48
N TYR A 180 -2.50 25.42 23.37
CA TYR A 180 -1.04 25.37 23.17
C TYR A 180 -0.32 26.73 23.35
N PRO A 181 -0.89 27.88 22.93
CA PRO A 181 -0.31 29.18 23.27
C PRO A 181 -0.17 29.42 24.77
N PHE A 182 -1.15 28.98 25.57
CA PHE A 182 -1.08 29.06 27.04
C PHE A 182 -0.04 28.10 27.62
N VAL A 183 0.12 26.91 27.06
CA VAL A 183 1.20 25.98 27.44
C VAL A 183 2.57 26.61 27.21
N ARG A 184 2.77 27.24 26.05
CA ARG A 184 4.02 27.94 25.71
C ARG A 184 4.26 29.13 26.62
N PHE A 185 3.22 29.92 26.90
CA PHE A 185 3.30 31.00 27.88
C PHE A 185 3.67 30.48 29.26
N ARG A 186 3.06 29.39 29.71
CA ARG A 186 3.34 28.76 31.00
C ARG A 186 4.78 28.24 31.09
N ALA A 187 5.33 27.69 30.01
CA ALA A 187 6.75 27.30 29.93
C ALA A 187 7.68 28.51 30.12
N ALA A 188 7.38 29.63 29.45
CA ALA A 188 8.14 30.88 29.58
C ALA A 188 7.97 31.52 30.98
N LEU A 189 6.75 31.49 31.53
CA LEU A 189 6.45 31.98 32.87
C LEU A 189 7.17 31.14 33.93
N GLY A 190 7.22 29.82 33.77
CA GLY A 190 7.98 28.93 34.67
C GLY A 190 9.46 29.30 34.67
N LEU A 191 10.07 29.38 33.49
CA LEU A 191 11.46 29.77 33.34
C LEU A 191 11.74 31.18 33.88
N GLY A 192 10.83 32.12 33.68
CA GLY A 192 10.95 33.49 34.18
C GLY A 192 10.78 33.59 35.69
N PHE A 193 9.60 33.24 36.22
CA PHE A 193 9.27 33.41 37.64
C PHE A 193 10.02 32.43 38.53
N ILE A 194 9.90 31.12 38.29
CA ILE A 194 10.56 30.09 39.11
C ILE A 194 12.08 30.15 38.87
N GLY A 195 12.52 30.39 37.63
CA GLY A 195 13.94 30.53 37.34
C GLY A 195 14.56 31.75 38.01
N PHE A 196 13.84 32.87 38.12
CA PHE A 196 14.29 34.02 38.91
C PHE A 196 14.42 33.68 40.40
N ILE A 197 13.50 32.91 40.97
CA ILE A 197 13.61 32.43 42.35
C ILE A 197 14.87 31.58 42.53
N PHE A 198 15.12 30.59 41.67
CA PHE A 198 16.35 29.78 41.77
C PHE A 198 17.62 30.60 41.57
N TRP A 199 17.61 31.55 40.64
CA TRP A 199 18.74 32.44 40.40
C TRP A 199 19.08 33.30 41.63
N THR A 200 18.08 33.95 42.21
CA THR A 200 18.26 34.81 43.39
C THR A 200 18.70 34.03 44.62
N ASN A 201 18.32 32.76 44.74
CA ASN A 201 18.76 31.86 45.79
C ASN A 201 20.11 31.16 45.48
N GLY A 202 20.77 31.48 44.37
CA GLY A 202 22.04 30.88 43.97
C GLY A 202 21.96 29.40 43.57
N GLN A 203 20.77 28.88 43.32
CA GLN A 203 20.52 27.47 42.99
C GLN A 203 20.63 27.22 41.48
N VAL A 204 21.85 27.11 40.98
CA VAL A 204 22.12 26.97 39.54
C VAL A 204 21.62 25.63 38.97
N MET A 205 21.69 24.53 39.73
CA MET A 205 21.27 23.21 39.23
C MET A 205 19.76 23.13 38.96
N PRO A 206 18.86 23.46 39.91
CA PRO A 206 17.42 23.56 39.65
C PRO A 206 17.07 24.51 38.49
N LEU A 207 17.80 25.62 38.34
CA LEU A 207 17.62 26.53 37.21
C LEU A 207 17.90 25.87 35.86
N LEU A 208 18.97 25.08 35.75
CA LEU A 208 19.29 24.36 34.51
C LEU A 208 18.26 23.29 34.17
N TYR A 209 17.78 22.54 35.19
CA TYR A 209 16.71 21.57 35.01
C TYR A 209 15.41 22.22 34.56
N LEU A 210 15.07 23.37 35.16
CA LEU A 210 13.91 24.17 34.76
C LEU A 210 14.06 24.69 33.34
N ALA A 211 15.25 25.16 32.94
CA ALA A 211 15.50 25.62 31.58
C ALA A 211 15.29 24.51 30.55
N GLY A 212 15.85 23.32 30.80
CA GLY A 212 15.63 22.13 29.97
C GLY A 212 14.16 21.70 29.95
N GLY A 213 13.53 21.68 31.13
CA GLY A 213 12.12 21.35 31.32
C GLY A 213 11.18 22.25 30.51
N SER A 214 11.35 23.57 30.63
CA SER A 214 10.59 24.57 29.88
C SER A 214 10.84 24.50 28.37
N LEU A 215 12.08 24.24 27.94
CA LEU A 215 12.39 24.05 26.53
C LEU A 215 11.69 22.81 25.95
N GLY A 216 11.72 21.69 26.68
CA GLY A 216 11.01 20.47 26.32
C GLY A 216 9.49 20.68 26.24
N LEU A 217 8.91 21.30 27.26
CA LEU A 217 7.48 21.64 27.32
C LEU A 217 7.05 22.52 26.14
N TYR A 218 7.85 23.55 25.81
CA TYR A 218 7.57 24.44 24.69
C TYR A 218 7.66 23.71 23.35
N THR A 219 8.74 22.98 23.11
CA THR A 219 9.03 22.32 21.82
C THR A 219 8.11 21.14 21.54
N CYS A 220 7.62 20.42 22.56
CA CYS A 220 6.58 19.39 22.42
C CYS A 220 5.27 19.91 21.81
N THR A 221 4.99 21.21 21.89
CA THR A 221 3.79 21.83 21.27
C THR A 221 4.02 22.31 19.83
N ILE A 222 5.23 22.14 19.29
CA ILE A 222 5.63 22.64 17.96
C ILE A 222 6.04 21.48 17.05
N PHE A 223 6.80 20.52 17.58
CA PHE A 223 7.30 19.43 16.78
C PHE A 223 6.19 18.45 16.38
N VAL A 224 6.24 18.05 15.11
CA VAL A 224 5.28 17.15 14.45
C VAL A 224 5.98 15.95 13.82
N SER A 225 7.23 15.70 14.19
CA SER A 225 8.00 14.54 13.75
C SER A 225 8.42 13.72 14.98
N TYR A 226 8.47 12.40 14.84
CA TYR A 226 8.70 11.50 15.98
C TYR A 226 10.00 11.81 16.72
N MET A 227 11.13 11.92 16.01
CA MET A 227 12.43 12.07 16.65
C MET A 227 12.54 13.35 17.50
N PRO A 228 12.22 14.55 16.97
CA PRO A 228 12.21 15.76 17.79
C PRO A 228 11.19 15.72 18.93
N VAL A 229 10.00 15.12 18.72
CA VAL A 229 8.99 14.98 19.79
C VAL A 229 9.52 14.12 20.93
N PHE A 230 10.15 12.97 20.64
CA PHE A 230 10.70 12.10 21.68
C PHE A 230 11.83 12.78 22.46
N LEU A 231 12.73 13.48 21.78
CA LEU A 231 13.80 14.24 22.43
C LEU A 231 13.24 15.37 23.32
N ALA A 232 12.27 16.13 22.81
CA ALA A 232 11.61 17.18 23.57
C ALA A 232 10.85 16.62 24.79
N ALA A 233 10.17 15.48 24.61
CA ALA A 233 9.44 14.80 25.68
C ALA A 233 10.37 14.30 26.78
N ALA A 234 11.47 13.65 26.41
CA ALA A 234 12.47 13.17 27.35
C ALA A 234 13.13 14.32 28.12
N LEU A 235 13.52 15.39 27.42
CA LEU A 235 14.11 16.58 28.04
C LEU A 235 13.14 17.27 28.99
N GLY A 236 11.88 17.44 28.56
CA GLY A 236 10.84 18.10 29.35
C GLY A 236 10.50 17.30 30.61
N LEU A 237 10.29 15.99 30.49
CA LEU A 237 9.98 15.11 31.62
C LEU A 237 11.15 14.99 32.60
N ALA A 238 12.38 14.83 32.10
CA ALA A 238 13.55 14.77 32.96
C ALA A 238 13.81 16.11 33.68
N GLY A 239 13.72 17.23 32.96
CA GLY A 239 13.94 18.56 33.52
C GLY A 239 12.89 18.93 34.58
N LEU A 240 11.60 18.83 34.24
CA LEU A 240 10.51 19.16 35.17
C LEU A 240 10.37 18.14 36.29
N GLY A 241 10.67 16.86 36.02
CA GLY A 241 10.77 15.83 37.05
C GLY A 241 11.88 16.12 38.06
N ALA A 242 13.07 16.52 37.60
CA ALA A 242 14.15 16.94 38.49
C ALA A 242 13.76 18.18 39.30
N VAL A 243 13.18 19.21 38.69
CA VAL A 243 12.69 20.40 39.43
C VAL A 243 11.67 20.02 40.48
N SER A 244 10.68 19.20 40.13
CA SER A 244 9.64 18.72 41.05
C SER A 244 10.25 17.98 42.23
N TRP A 245 11.22 17.10 41.97
CA TRP A 245 11.98 16.43 43.03
C TRP A 245 12.71 17.42 43.95
N PHE A 246 13.42 18.40 43.40
CA PHE A 246 14.14 19.43 44.17
C PHE A 246 13.23 20.31 45.03
N LEU A 247 11.98 20.53 44.61
CA LEU A 247 11.01 21.31 45.40
C LEU A 247 10.43 20.51 46.57
N ILE A 248 10.38 19.18 46.45
CA ILE A 248 9.80 18.28 47.45
C ILE A 248 10.84 17.84 48.49
N SER A 249 12.10 17.66 48.08
CA SER A 249 13.21 17.20 48.93
C SER A 249 13.82 18.30 49.79
#